data_AF-A0AAD7IBT5-F1
#
_entry.id   AF-A0AAD7IBT5-F1
#
_cell.length_a   1.000
_cell.length_b   1.000
_cell.length_c   1.000
_cell.angle_alpha   90.00
_cell.angle_beta   90.00
_cell.angle_gamma   90.00
#
_symmetry.space_group_name_H-M   'P 1'
#
loop_
_entity.id
_entity.type
_entity.pdbx_description
1 polymer ?
#
loop_
_entity_poly.entity_id
_entity_poly.type
_entity_poly.pdbx_seq_one_letter_code
_entity_poly.pdbx_strand_id
1 'polypeptide(L)' 'TMSGHIPLTPSGRALARRGKFTNISADPLNPCMMYWPENEPLPEAGQIRP' A
#
# COMPACT_ATOMS: atom_id res chain seq x y z
N THR A 1 -21.23 -12.95 6.38
CA THR A 1 -20.15 -12.73 5.40
C THR A 1 -18.97 -12.13 6.14
N MET A 2 -17.83 -12.82 6.22
CA MET A 2 -16.65 -12.31 6.92
C MET A 2 -16.05 -11.15 6.11
N SER A 3 -16.35 -9.93 6.50
CA SER A 3 -15.65 -8.74 6.02
C SER A 3 -14.23 -8.79 6.59
N GLY A 4 -13.27 -9.22 5.76
CA GLY A 4 -11.86 -9.24 6.08
C GLY A 4 -11.33 -7.82 6.22
N HIS A 5 -11.63 -7.17 7.33
CA HIS A 5 -11.08 -5.88 7.65
C HIS A 5 -9.64 -6.08 8.08
N ILE A 6 -8.69 -5.95 7.13
CA ILE A 6 -7.28 -5.82 7.47
C ILE A 6 -7.18 -4.65 8.48
N PRO A 7 -6.68 -4.88 9.70
CA PRO A 7 -6.66 -3.85 10.72
C PRO A 7 -5.53 -2.88 10.37
N LEU A 8 -5.85 -1.88 9.55
CA LEU A 8 -5.03 -0.68 9.46
C LEU A 8 -5.03 -0.03 10.84
N THR A 9 -3.86 0.34 11.34
CA THR A 9 -3.74 1.15 12.56
C THR A 9 -4.65 2.38 12.43
N PRO A 10 -5.23 2.92 13.52
CA PRO A 10 -6.12 4.08 13.43
C PRO A 10 -5.51 5.28 12.68
N SER A 11 -4.19 5.48 12.79
CA SER A 11 -3.43 6.45 11.99
C SER A 11 -3.34 6.04 10.51
N GLY A 12 -3.03 4.78 10.21
CA GLY A 12 -3.00 4.25 8.84
C GLY A 12 -4.36 4.32 8.14
N ARG A 13 -5.47 4.16 8.87
CA ARG A 13 -6.83 4.35 8.35
C ARG A 13 -7.18 5.83 8.13
N ALA A 14 -6.79 6.71 9.05
CA ALA A 14 -7.04 8.14 8.92
C ALA A 14 -6.24 8.76 7.77
N LEU A 15 -5.04 8.24 7.51
CA LEU A 15 -4.21 8.63 6.39
C LEU A 15 -4.71 8.00 5.09
N ALA A 16 -4.99 6.70 5.02
CA ALA A 16 -5.42 6.05 3.79
C ALA A 16 -6.85 6.46 3.37
N ARG A 17 -6.96 7.54 2.57
CA ARG A 17 -8.26 8.02 2.05
C ARG A 17 -8.80 7.12 0.95
N ARG A 18 -7.92 6.60 0.10
CA ARG A 18 -8.17 5.68 -1.03
C ARG A 18 -6.88 4.94 -1.31
N GLY A 19 -6.98 3.68 -1.74
CA GLY A 19 -5.82 2.94 -2.24
C GLY A 19 -6.04 2.49 -3.66
N LYS A 20 -4.95 2.45 -4.42
CA LYS A 20 -4.91 2.03 -5.82
C LYS A 20 -4.05 0.79 -5.96
N PHE A 21 -4.41 -0.06 -6.90
CA PHE A 21 -3.54 -1.14 -7.35
C PHE A 21 -2.59 -0.56 -8.40
N THR A 22 -1.29 -0.57 -8.14
CA THR A 22 -0.31 0.10 -9.01
C THR A 22 0.99 -0.71 -9.08
N ASN A 23 1.72 -0.58 -10.19
CA ASN A 23 3.05 -1.16 -10.31
C ASN A 23 4.03 -0.26 -9.54
N ILE A 24 4.69 -0.82 -8.54
CA ILE A 24 5.69 -0.12 -7.73
C ILE A 24 7.13 -0.48 -8.13
N SER A 25 7.30 -1.41 -9.08
CA SER A 25 8.62 -1.76 -9.60
C SER A 25 9.14 -0.70 -10.55
N ALA A 26 10.42 -0.36 -10.42
CA ALA A 26 11.14 0.47 -11.38
C ALA A 26 11.60 -0.34 -12.62
N ASP A 27 11.60 -1.68 -12.54
CA ASP A 27 11.97 -2.55 -13.64
C ASP A 27 10.73 -2.88 -14.50
N PRO A 28 10.69 -2.45 -15.78
CA PRO A 28 9.55 -2.69 -16.66
C PRO A 28 9.37 -4.18 -17.03
N LEU A 29 10.41 -5.01 -16.89
CA LEU A 29 10.35 -6.44 -17.17
C LEU A 29 9.92 -7.28 -15.95
N ASN A 30 9.98 -6.70 -14.75
CA ASN A 30 9.65 -7.36 -13.50
C ASN A 30 8.64 -6.50 -12.70
N PRO A 31 7.36 -6.46 -13.11
CA PRO A 31 6.35 -5.67 -12.44
C PRO A 31 6.07 -6.20 -11.02
N CYS A 32 5.88 -5.28 -10.07
CA CYS A 32 5.46 -5.60 -8.71
C CYS A 32 4.17 -4.83 -8.42
N MET A 33 3.05 -5.54 -8.50
CA MET A 33 1.75 -4.93 -8.29
C MET A 33 1.42 -4.89 -6.80
N MET A 34 1.17 -3.70 -6.27
CA MET A 34 0.84 -3.49 -4.86
C MET A 34 -0.40 -2.62 -4.73
N TYR A 35 -1.24 -2.94 -3.74
CA TYR A 35 -2.26 -2.02 -3.25
C TYR A 35 -1.61 -1.00 -2.33
N TRP A 36 -1.68 0.29 -2.68
CA TRP A 36 -1.06 1.35 -1.90
C TRP A 36 -1.99 2.56 -1.73
N PRO A 37 -2.01 3.23 -0.55
CA PRO A 37 -2.73 4.48 -0.35
C PRO A 37 -2.28 5.59 -1.31
N GLU A 38 -3.20 6.33 -1.90
CA GLU A 38 -2.86 7.37 -2.88
C GLU A 38 -2.14 8.57 -2.28
N ASN A 39 -2.29 8.81 -0.97
CA ASN A 39 -1.79 9.98 -0.28
C ASN A 39 -0.58 9.71 0.61
N GLU A 40 0.03 8.53 0.49
CA GLU A 40 1.31 8.22 1.13
C GLU A 40 2.38 8.00 0.07
N PRO A 41 3.62 8.50 0.28
CA PRO A 41 4.73 8.13 -0.58
C PRO A 41 4.95 6.61 -0.54
N LEU A 42 5.40 6.05 -1.66
CA LEU A 42 5.85 4.64 -1.70
C LEU A 42 7.00 4.42 -0.70
N PRO A 43 7.12 3.21 -0.14
CA PRO A 43 8.18 2.92 0.80
C PRO A 43 9.53 2.93 0.08
N GLU A 44 10.57 3.39 0.77
CA GLU A 44 11.94 3.24 0.28
C GLU A 44 12.38 1.77 0.36
N ALA A 45 13.33 1.38 -0.48
CA ALA A 45 13.87 0.02 -0.45
C ALA A 45 14.38 -0.35 0.95
N GLY A 46 13.90 -1.47 1.48
CA GLY A 46 14.28 -1.96 2.82
C GLY A 46 13.42 -1.41 3.96
N GLN A 47 12.47 -0.51 3.71
CA GLN A 47 11.49 -0.11 4.74
C GLN A 47 10.42 -1.19 4.92
N ILE A 48 10.36 -1.76 6.13
CA ILE A 48 9.25 -2.62 6.56
C ILE A 48 8.34 -1.77 7.45
N ARG A 49 7.08 -1.59 7.04
CA ARG A 49 6.05 -0.98 7.88
C ARG A 49 5.40 -2.08 8.72
N PRO A 50 5.25 -1.91 10.05
CA PRO A 50 4.52 -2.87 10.90
C PRO A 50 3.04 -2.96 10.54
#